data_AF-A0A0B2PVP7-F1
#
_entry.id   AF-A0A0B2PVP7-F1
#
_cell.length_a   1.000
_cell.length_b   1.000
_cell.length_c   1.000
_cell.angle_alpha   90.00
_cell.angle_beta   90.00
_cell.angle_gamma   90.00
#
_symmetry.space_group_name_H-M   'P 1'
#
loop_
_entity.id
_entity.type
_entity.pdbx_description
1 polymer ?
#
loop_
_entity_poly.entity_id
_entity_poly.type
_entity_poly.pdbx_seq_one_letter_code
_entity_poly.pdbx_strand_id
1 'polypeptide(L)'
;MEEMRSKYRDYCWSYGKSPFKEDHNDNSDNNNHQNGVVSGGGDDIVQCRYNGCKTKAMALTNYCHTHILSDSKQKLYQGCKAVAKNLPTGPSFCNKPILRSMVPPACPSHFQFGERCLARALRRAGLGTAIATTRKPNGKLHVITSEFVRQIQNKRKLALKKTDPKVETE
;
A
#
# COMPACT_ATOMS: atom_id res chain seq x y z
N MET A 1 -31.13 5.63 0.18
CA MET A 1 -30.20 5.15 -0.89
C MET A 1 -28.77 4.93 -0.40
N GLU A 2 -28.19 5.84 0.38
CA GLU A 2 -26.78 5.73 0.81
C GLU A 2 -26.52 4.60 1.82
N GLU A 3 -27.42 4.40 2.78
CA GLU A 3 -27.33 3.28 3.73
C GLU A 3 -27.36 1.90 3.05
N MET A 4 -28.20 1.74 2.02
CA MET A 4 -28.28 0.49 1.25
C MET A 4 -26.99 0.21 0.48
N ARG A 5 -26.38 1.25 -0.10
CA ARG A 5 -25.05 1.13 -0.73
C ARG A 5 -23.97 0.77 0.28
N SER A 6 -24.05 1.30 1.51
CA SER A 6 -23.11 0.93 2.57
C SER A 6 -23.24 -0.53 2.97
N LYS A 7 -24.47 -0.97 3.30
CA LYS A 7 -24.75 -2.38 3.65
C LYS A 7 -24.36 -3.33 2.51
N TYR A 8 -24.59 -2.95 1.25
CA TYR A 8 -24.16 -3.73 0.09
C TYR A 8 -22.64 -3.86 -0.01
N ARG A 9 -21.89 -2.77 0.21
CA ARG A 9 -20.42 -2.81 0.24
C ARG A 9 -19.92 -3.69 1.39
N ASP A 10 -20.54 -3.57 2.56
CA ASP A 10 -20.18 -4.35 3.75
C ASP A 10 -20.43 -5.85 3.51
N TYR A 11 -21.55 -6.20 2.86
CA TYR A 11 -21.84 -7.57 2.45
C TYR A 11 -20.79 -8.10 1.46
N CYS A 12 -20.54 -7.37 0.36
CA CYS A 12 -19.56 -7.78 -0.65
C CYS A 12 -18.16 -7.94 -0.04
N TRP A 13 -17.79 -7.06 0.89
CA TRP A 13 -16.52 -7.14 1.60
C TRP A 13 -16.44 -8.33 2.58
N SER A 14 -17.55 -8.63 3.25
CA SER A 14 -17.61 -9.68 4.27
C SER A 14 -17.68 -11.09 3.71
N TYR A 15 -18.33 -11.26 2.55
CA TYR A 15 -18.62 -12.55 1.95
C TYR A 15 -17.89 -12.78 0.63
N GLY A 16 -17.39 -11.73 -0.03
CA GLY A 16 -16.75 -11.86 -1.36
C GLY A 16 -17.72 -12.21 -2.49
N LYS A 17 -19.02 -12.23 -2.21
CA LYS A 17 -20.09 -12.56 -3.15
C LYS A 17 -20.94 -11.32 -3.43
N SER A 18 -21.42 -11.19 -4.67
CA SER A 18 -22.47 -10.22 -4.98
C SER A 18 -23.82 -10.85 -4.61
N PRO A 19 -24.72 -10.13 -3.90
CA PRO A 19 -26.08 -10.58 -3.59
C PRO A 19 -26.91 -11.04 -4.79
N PHE A 20 -26.52 -10.66 -6.01
CA PHE A 20 -27.26 -10.94 -7.25
C PHE A 20 -26.67 -12.07 -8.10
N LYS A 21 -25.59 -12.72 -7.64
CA LYS A 21 -25.13 -13.95 -8.30
C LYS A 21 -25.91 -15.12 -7.71
N GLU A 22 -26.97 -15.51 -8.41
CA GLU A 22 -27.56 -16.84 -8.30
C GLU A 22 -26.47 -17.87 -8.58
N ASP A 23 -26.37 -18.90 -7.74
CA ASP A 23 -25.32 -19.92 -7.78
C ASP A 23 -25.29 -20.64 -9.14
N HIS A 24 -24.51 -20.12 -10.09
CA HIS A 24 -24.09 -20.90 -11.23
C HIS A 24 -22.99 -21.86 -10.75
N ASN A 25 -23.40 -23.12 -10.65
CA ASN A 25 -22.58 -24.30 -10.38
C ASN A 25 -21.32 -24.33 -11.26
N ASP A 26 -20.24 -23.69 -10.83
CA ASP A 26 -18.91 -23.96 -11.34
C ASP A 26 -18.25 -25.01 -10.45
N ASN A 27 -18.58 -26.26 -10.79
CA ASN A 27 -17.95 -27.46 -10.30
C ASN A 27 -16.53 -27.54 -10.92
N SER A 28 -15.49 -27.02 -10.25
CA SER A 28 -14.11 -27.39 -10.56
C SER A 28 -13.16 -27.22 -9.38
N ASP A 29 -12.46 -28.32 -9.10
CA ASP A 29 -11.20 -28.47 -8.37
C ASP A 29 -11.22 -28.50 -6.84
N ASN A 30 -11.66 -29.67 -6.38
CA ASN A 30 -11.00 -30.44 -5.32
C ASN A 30 -9.48 -30.22 -5.29
N ASN A 31 -8.99 -29.48 -4.31
CA ASN A 31 -7.67 -29.71 -3.75
C ASN A 31 -7.77 -29.80 -2.23
N ASN A 32 -7.81 -31.06 -1.82
CA ASN A 32 -7.73 -31.56 -0.47
C ASN A 32 -6.48 -31.00 0.23
N HIS A 33 -6.66 -30.15 1.23
CA HIS A 33 -5.73 -30.02 2.34
C HIS A 33 -6.52 -30.04 3.63
N GLN A 34 -6.60 -31.26 4.16
CA GLN A 34 -7.12 -31.65 5.46
C GLN A 34 -6.60 -30.72 6.57
N ASN A 35 -7.52 -30.02 7.24
CA ASN A 35 -7.78 -30.23 8.67
C ASN A 35 -8.83 -29.21 9.14
N GLY A 36 -9.99 -29.72 9.55
CA GLY A 36 -11.05 -28.93 10.18
C GLY A 36 -12.44 -29.42 9.76
N VAL A 37 -12.87 -30.54 10.31
CA VAL A 37 -14.27 -30.99 10.28
C VAL A 37 -15.13 -29.94 10.99
N VAL A 38 -16.14 -29.40 10.30
CA VAL A 38 -17.48 -29.15 10.85
C VAL A 38 -18.48 -29.36 9.72
N SER A 39 -19.41 -30.28 9.94
CA SER A 39 -20.61 -30.48 9.15
C SER A 39 -21.67 -29.47 9.58
N GLY A 40 -22.41 -28.91 8.63
CA GLY A 40 -23.66 -28.20 8.89
C GLY A 40 -23.73 -26.85 8.18
N GLY A 41 -24.70 -26.71 7.28
CA GLY A 41 -24.94 -25.46 6.54
C GLY A 41 -25.09 -24.26 7.46
N GLY A 42 -24.33 -23.21 7.16
CA GLY A 42 -24.37 -21.94 7.88
C GLY A 42 -23.06 -21.20 7.73
N ASP A 43 -22.93 -20.43 6.63
CA ASP A 43 -22.03 -19.28 6.53
C ASP A 43 -20.63 -19.50 7.15
N ASP A 44 -19.85 -20.42 6.58
CA ASP A 44 -18.51 -20.77 7.09
C ASP A 44 -17.59 -19.53 7.11
N ILE A 45 -17.51 -18.90 8.28
CA ILE A 45 -16.57 -17.84 8.59
C ILE A 45 -15.18 -18.47 8.58
N VAL A 46 -14.54 -18.50 7.41
CA VAL A 46 -13.19 -19.00 7.23
C VAL A 46 -12.26 -18.19 8.14
N GLN A 47 -11.63 -18.86 9.11
CA GLN A 47 -10.64 -18.24 9.99
C GLN A 47 -9.31 -18.05 9.24
N CYS A 48 -8.52 -17.06 9.65
CA CYS A 48 -7.18 -16.87 9.10
C CYS A 48 -6.30 -18.11 9.31
N ARG A 49 -5.69 -18.60 8.23
CA ARG A 49 -4.76 -19.73 8.17
C ARG A 49 -3.43 -19.50 8.90
N TYR A 50 -3.10 -18.26 9.26
CA TYR A 50 -1.87 -17.94 9.97
C TYR A 50 -1.85 -18.59 11.36
N ASN A 51 -0.75 -19.26 11.71
CA ASN A 51 -0.62 -20.03 12.94
C ASN A 51 -0.99 -19.18 14.18
N GLY A 52 -1.97 -19.65 14.95
CA GLY A 52 -2.45 -18.98 16.16
C GLY A 52 -3.34 -17.76 15.94
N CYS A 53 -3.69 -17.41 14.69
CA CYS A 53 -4.56 -16.28 14.40
C CYS A 53 -6.04 -16.67 14.50
N LYS A 54 -6.79 -15.99 15.37
CA LYS A 54 -8.25 -16.21 15.57
C LYS A 54 -9.15 -15.27 14.77
N THR A 55 -8.57 -14.36 13.99
CA THR A 55 -9.37 -13.38 13.24
C THR A 55 -9.95 -14.00 11.97
N LYS A 56 -11.14 -13.53 11.56
CA LYS A 56 -11.78 -13.90 10.29
C LYS A 56 -10.86 -13.60 9.10
N ALA A 57 -10.76 -14.55 8.16
CA ALA A 57 -10.06 -14.35 6.90
C ALA A 57 -10.83 -13.35 6.01
N MET A 58 -10.10 -12.60 5.19
CA MET A 58 -10.73 -11.70 4.23
C MET A 58 -11.36 -12.49 3.09
N ALA A 59 -12.42 -11.93 2.50
CA ALA A 59 -13.03 -12.48 1.30
C ALA A 59 -12.00 -12.84 0.22
N LEU A 60 -12.19 -14.00 -0.44
CA LEU A 60 -11.33 -14.53 -1.51
C LEU A 60 -9.89 -14.87 -1.07
N THR A 61 -9.62 -14.91 0.24
CA THR A 61 -8.29 -15.24 0.78
C THR A 61 -8.41 -16.09 2.04
N ASN A 62 -7.37 -16.87 2.34
CA ASN A 62 -7.31 -17.65 3.58
C ASN A 62 -6.66 -16.87 4.75
N TYR A 63 -6.43 -15.57 4.59
CA TYR A 63 -5.70 -14.74 5.56
C TYR A 63 -6.52 -13.51 5.96
N CYS A 64 -6.39 -13.07 7.20
CA CYS A 64 -6.96 -11.80 7.63
C CYS A 64 -6.12 -10.63 7.10
N HIS A 65 -6.64 -9.41 7.24
CA HIS A 65 -5.95 -8.20 6.78
C HIS A 65 -4.53 -8.06 7.32
N THR A 66 -4.25 -8.45 8.58
CA THR A 66 -2.90 -8.33 9.17
C THR A 66 -1.92 -9.37 8.65
N HIS A 67 -2.39 -10.56 8.28
CA HIS A 67 -1.55 -11.68 7.82
C HIS A 67 -1.59 -11.89 6.31
N ILE A 68 -2.29 -11.01 5.58
CA ILE A 68 -2.49 -11.08 4.13
C ILE A 68 -1.20 -11.16 3.31
N LEU A 69 -0.08 -10.69 3.85
CA LEU A 69 1.25 -10.75 3.22
C LEU A 69 1.92 -12.13 3.35
N SER A 70 1.37 -13.03 4.17
CA SER A 70 1.83 -14.42 4.31
C SER A 70 1.30 -15.30 3.18
N ASP A 71 0.34 -14.81 2.40
CA ASP A 71 -0.20 -15.51 1.24
C ASP A 71 0.78 -15.42 0.06
N SER A 72 1.25 -16.57 -0.41
CA SER A 72 2.16 -16.67 -1.55
C SER A 72 1.53 -16.21 -2.87
N LYS A 73 0.20 -16.21 -2.97
CA LYS A 73 -0.55 -15.76 -4.14
C LYS A 73 -0.93 -14.28 -4.07
N GLN A 74 -0.50 -13.54 -3.04
CA GLN A 74 -0.89 -12.16 -2.84
C GLN A 74 -0.30 -11.21 -3.90
N LYS A 75 -1.17 -10.67 -4.77
CA LYS A 75 -0.81 -9.70 -5.82
C LYS A 75 -1.29 -8.27 -5.52
N LEU A 76 -2.36 -8.11 -4.75
CA LEU A 76 -3.01 -6.82 -4.48
C LEU A 76 -2.30 -6.04 -3.36
N TYR A 77 -1.89 -6.75 -2.32
CA TYR A 77 -1.22 -6.14 -1.16
C TYR A 77 0.31 -6.23 -1.27
N GLN A 78 0.98 -5.28 -0.62
CA GLN A 78 2.42 -5.28 -0.34
C GLN A 78 2.66 -4.72 1.07
N GLY A 79 3.84 -4.97 1.63
CA GLY A 79 4.25 -4.36 2.89
C GLY A 79 4.61 -2.89 2.74
N CYS A 80 4.24 -2.07 3.72
CA CYS A 80 4.72 -0.70 3.89
C CYS A 80 6.25 -0.69 3.94
N LYS A 81 6.88 0.05 3.03
CA LYS A 81 8.35 0.14 2.90
C LYS A 81 8.99 1.23 3.76
N ALA A 82 8.20 1.90 4.60
CA ALA A 82 8.73 2.89 5.53
C ALA A 82 9.57 2.20 6.63
N VAL A 83 10.70 2.81 6.99
CA VAL A 83 11.54 2.38 8.10
C VAL A 83 10.83 2.71 9.41
N ALA A 84 10.55 1.69 10.21
CA ALA A 84 9.89 1.83 11.50
C ALA A 84 10.88 2.14 12.62
N LYS A 85 12.02 1.42 12.66
CA LYS A 85 13.09 1.62 13.66
C LYS A 85 14.45 1.27 13.05
N ASN A 86 15.49 2.02 13.42
CA ASN A 86 16.87 1.66 13.12
C ASN A 86 17.42 0.84 14.29
N LEU A 87 17.75 -0.43 14.05
CA LEU A 87 18.44 -1.28 15.02
C LEU A 87 19.93 -1.38 14.64
N PRO A 88 20.81 -1.78 15.58
CA PRO A 88 22.23 -2.04 15.28
C PRO A 88 22.42 -3.06 14.13
N THR A 89 21.51 -4.02 13.98
CA THR A 89 21.50 -5.04 12.91
C THR A 89 20.99 -4.51 11.57
N GLY A 90 20.44 -3.30 11.52
CA GLY A 90 19.91 -2.67 10.32
C GLY A 90 18.52 -2.04 10.50
N PRO A 91 18.01 -1.38 9.44
CA PRO A 91 16.68 -0.78 9.45
C PRO A 91 15.59 -1.85 9.44
N SER A 92 14.68 -1.77 10.40
CA SER A 92 13.46 -2.58 10.43
C SER A 92 12.32 -1.85 9.70
N PHE A 93 11.67 -2.54 8.79
CA PHE A 93 10.56 -2.00 7.99
C PHE A 93 9.23 -2.21 8.69
N CYS A 94 8.29 -1.29 8.44
CA CYS A 94 6.95 -1.33 9.01
C CYS A 94 6.16 -2.59 8.60
N ASN A 95 6.27 -3.01 7.34
CA ASN A 95 5.60 -4.19 6.78
C ASN A 95 4.07 -4.24 6.97
N LYS A 96 3.41 -3.14 7.36
CA LYS A 96 1.94 -3.09 7.41
C LYS A 96 1.35 -3.29 6.01
N PRO A 97 0.32 -4.13 5.84
CA PRO A 97 -0.28 -4.37 4.53
C PRO A 97 -0.88 -3.10 3.94
N ILE A 98 -0.52 -2.81 2.70
CA ILE A 98 -1.01 -1.69 1.89
C ILE A 98 -1.28 -2.16 0.47
N LEU A 99 -2.15 -1.47 -0.27
CA LEU A 99 -2.36 -1.75 -1.68
C LEU A 99 -1.12 -1.42 -2.51
N ARG A 100 -0.84 -2.22 -3.54
CA ARG A 100 0.28 -1.95 -4.47
C ARG A 100 0.14 -0.65 -5.25
N SER A 101 -1.09 -0.18 -5.45
CA SER A 101 -1.39 1.10 -6.10
C SER A 101 -1.08 2.32 -5.23
N MET A 102 -0.84 2.16 -3.93
CA MET A 102 -0.47 3.31 -3.07
C MET A 102 0.93 3.82 -3.40
N VAL A 103 1.01 5.10 -3.76
CA VAL A 103 2.26 5.83 -4.02
C VAL A 103 2.29 7.06 -3.13
N PRO A 104 3.30 7.23 -2.26
CA PRO A 104 4.37 6.28 -1.93
C PRO A 104 3.85 5.00 -1.24
N PRO A 105 4.61 3.89 -1.26
CA PRO A 105 4.22 2.64 -0.61
C PRO A 105 4.39 2.71 0.92
N ALA A 106 3.55 3.52 1.56
CA ALA A 106 3.52 3.77 3.00
C ALA A 106 2.11 3.55 3.56
N CYS A 107 2.01 2.99 4.76
CA CYS A 107 0.72 2.91 5.46
C CYS A 107 0.27 4.31 5.92
N PRO A 108 -1.03 4.51 6.21
CA PRO A 108 -1.56 5.84 6.53
C PRO A 108 -0.79 6.58 7.63
N SER A 109 -0.37 5.88 8.68
CA SER A 109 0.44 6.46 9.75
C SER A 109 1.81 6.96 9.29
N HIS A 110 2.49 6.22 8.41
CA HIS A 110 3.80 6.60 7.87
C HIS A 110 3.67 7.66 6.78
N PHE A 111 2.59 7.65 6.00
CA PHE A 111 2.28 8.69 5.04
C PHE A 111 2.09 10.04 5.75
N GLN A 112 1.23 10.10 6.77
CA GLN A 112 1.00 11.30 7.57
C GLN A 112 2.27 11.78 8.30
N PHE A 113 3.08 10.84 8.80
CA PHE A 113 4.36 11.19 9.40
C PHE A 113 5.31 11.82 8.38
N GLY A 114 5.41 11.23 7.18
CA GLY A 114 6.18 11.77 6.06
C GLY A 114 5.72 13.17 5.65
N GLU A 115 4.42 13.40 5.58
CA GLU A 115 3.85 14.74 5.30
C GLU A 115 4.28 15.78 6.34
N ARG A 116 4.27 15.42 7.64
CA ARG A 116 4.73 16.32 8.70
C ARG A 116 6.23 16.62 8.60
N CYS A 117 7.04 15.62 8.27
CA CYS A 117 8.47 15.79 8.04
C CYS A 117 8.74 16.71 6.84
N LEU A 118 8.04 16.49 5.73
CA LEU A 118 8.12 17.34 4.53
C LEU A 118 7.71 18.78 4.84
N ALA A 119 6.57 18.98 5.51
CA ALA A 119 6.12 20.31 5.90
C ALA A 119 7.14 21.04 6.78
N ARG A 120 7.81 20.33 7.69
CA ARG A 120 8.88 20.90 8.53
C ARG A 120 10.11 21.26 7.70
N ALA A 121 10.53 20.41 6.78
CA ALA A 121 11.67 20.69 5.89
C ALA A 121 11.39 21.91 5.00
N LEU A 122 10.19 22.01 4.44
CA LEU A 122 9.74 23.16 3.63
C LEU A 122 9.72 24.45 4.44
N ARG A 123 9.21 24.42 5.68
CA ARG A 123 9.28 25.58 6.59
C ARG A 123 10.72 26.01 6.86
N ARG A 124 11.63 25.07 7.12
CA ARG A 124 13.06 25.37 7.33
C ARG A 124 13.73 25.95 6.07
N ALA A 125 13.26 25.58 4.89
CA ALA A 125 13.74 26.09 3.61
C ALA A 125 13.09 27.43 3.19
N GLY A 126 12.26 28.05 4.05
CA GLY A 126 11.55 29.30 3.73
C GLY A 126 10.34 29.13 2.79
N LEU A 127 9.94 27.90 2.45
CA LEU A 127 8.83 27.57 1.55
C LEU A 127 7.52 27.21 2.28
N GLY A 128 7.46 27.47 3.59
CA GLY A 128 6.39 27.00 4.49
C GLY A 128 4.97 27.49 4.17
N THR A 129 4.83 28.62 3.47
CA THR A 129 3.55 29.23 3.09
C THR A 129 3.13 28.94 1.65
N ALA A 130 4.01 28.36 0.83
CA ALA A 130 3.77 28.14 -0.59
C ALA A 130 2.92 26.88 -0.89
N ILE A 131 2.80 25.97 0.07
CA ILE A 131 2.13 24.67 -0.10
C ILE A 131 1.06 24.51 0.98
N ALA A 132 -0.18 24.87 0.64
CA ALA A 132 -1.33 24.59 1.50
C ALA A 132 -1.51 23.07 1.62
N THR A 133 -1.58 22.57 2.86
CA THR A 133 -1.76 21.13 3.17
C THR A 133 -3.19 20.64 2.95
N THR A 134 -4.07 21.51 2.45
CA THR A 134 -5.48 21.21 2.24
C THR A 134 -5.66 20.56 0.88
N ARG A 135 -6.56 19.58 0.79
CA ARG A 135 -6.85 18.74 -0.39
C ARG A 135 -7.37 19.50 -1.63
N LYS A 136 -7.15 20.80 -1.73
CA LYS A 136 -7.34 21.59 -2.94
C LYS A 136 -5.95 21.87 -3.51
N PRO A 137 -5.52 21.20 -4.60
CA PRO A 137 -4.29 21.55 -5.28
C PRO A 137 -4.51 22.89 -5.98
N ASN A 138 -4.32 23.99 -5.27
CA ASN A 138 -4.22 25.32 -5.85
C ASN A 138 -3.18 26.12 -5.05
N GLY A 139 -2.16 26.74 -5.64
CA GLY A 139 -2.07 27.19 -7.03
C GLY A 139 -0.67 27.27 -7.63
N LYS A 140 0.25 26.35 -7.33
CA LYS A 140 1.60 26.37 -7.93
C LYS A 140 2.18 25.00 -8.27
N LEU A 141 1.35 24.02 -8.65
CA LEU A 141 1.86 22.72 -9.13
C LEU A 141 2.88 22.90 -10.25
N HIS A 142 2.64 23.84 -11.17
CA HIS A 142 3.56 24.19 -12.25
C HIS A 142 4.94 24.65 -11.75
N VAL A 143 5.02 25.37 -10.62
CA VAL A 143 6.29 25.80 -10.01
C VAL A 143 7.02 24.63 -9.35
N ILE A 144 6.29 23.73 -8.69
CA ILE A 144 6.89 22.53 -8.08
C ILE A 144 7.44 21.61 -9.19
N THR A 145 6.65 21.37 -10.23
CA THR A 145 7.06 20.56 -11.38
C THR A 145 8.29 21.15 -12.07
N SER A 146 8.33 22.47 -12.30
CA SER A 146 9.49 23.11 -12.93
C SER A 146 10.77 23.00 -12.08
N GLU A 147 10.68 23.15 -10.75
CA GLU A 147 11.84 22.96 -9.86
C GLU A 147 12.33 21.51 -9.86
N PHE A 148 11.44 20.52 -9.85
CA PHE A 148 11.86 19.11 -9.95
C PHE A 148 12.53 18.81 -11.29
N VAL A 149 11.98 19.32 -12.40
CA VAL A 149 12.59 19.18 -13.73
C VAL A 149 13.99 19.82 -13.73
N ARG A 150 14.14 21.02 -13.17
CA ARG A 150 15.44 21.70 -13.03
C ARG A 150 16.44 20.87 -12.22
N GLN A 151 16.02 20.29 -11.09
CA GLN A 151 16.88 19.42 -10.28
C GLN A 151 17.30 18.15 -11.03
N ILE A 152 16.39 17.50 -11.75
CA ILE A 152 16.69 16.31 -12.57
C ILE A 152 17.71 16.68 -13.66
N GLN A 153 17.49 17.78 -14.38
CA GLN A 153 18.40 18.25 -15.41
C GLN A 153 19.78 18.59 -14.84
N ASN A 154 19.86 19.26 -13.69
CA ASN A 154 21.14 19.55 -13.03
C ASN A 154 21.88 18.27 -12.63
N LYS A 155 21.19 17.27 -12.07
CA LYS A 155 21.79 15.98 -11.75
C LYS A 155 22.35 15.27 -13.00
N ARG A 156 21.60 15.30 -14.11
CA ARG A 156 22.05 14.76 -15.41
C ARG A 156 23.29 15.49 -15.95
N LYS A 157 23.30 16.83 -15.91
CA LYS A 157 24.46 17.64 -16.34
C LYS A 157 25.71 17.36 -15.50
N LEU A 158 25.56 17.24 -14.17
CA LEU A 158 26.66 16.90 -13.27
C LEU A 158 27.19 15.48 -13.50
N ALA A 159 26.31 14.52 -13.82
CA ALA A 159 26.71 13.17 -14.18
C ALA A 159 27.52 13.16 -15.50
N LEU A 160 27.07 13.92 -16.50
CA LEU A 160 27.76 14.05 -17.79
C LEU A 160 29.16 14.67 -17.65
N LYS A 161 29.29 15.75 -16.87
CA LYS A 161 30.59 16.39 -16.59
C LYS A 161 31.58 15.49 -15.83
N LYS A 162 31.09 14.46 -15.13
CA LYS A 162 31.95 13.47 -14.45
C LYS A 162 32.42 12.37 -15.39
N THR A 163 31.75 12.20 -16.54
CA THR A 163 32.08 11.17 -17.54
C THR A 163 32.92 11.70 -18.70
N ASP A 164 33.14 13.02 -18.80
CA ASP A 164 34.06 13.57 -19.79
C ASP A 164 35.51 13.17 -19.41
N PRO A 165 36.21 12.37 -20.25
CA PRO A 165 37.61 12.06 -20.02
C PRO A 165 38.41 13.36 -20.15
N LYS A 166 39.27 13.60 -19.16
CA LYS A 166 40.24 14.69 -19.16
C LYS A 166 41.17 14.43 -20.37
N VAL A 167 40.96 15.17 -21.46
CA VAL A 167 41.88 15.14 -22.61
C VAL A 167 43.20 15.71 -22.10
N GLU A 168 44.20 14.83 -21.95
CA GLU A 168 45.59 15.21 -21.76
C GLU A 168 46.08 15.82 -23.06
N THR A 169 46.30 17.12 -23.05
CA THR A 169 47.07 17.83 -24.08
C THR A 169 48.55 17.76 -23.71
N GLU A 170 49.32 16.98 -24.47
CA GLU A 170 50.75 17.19 -24.72
C GLU A 170 50.94 17.63 -26.18
#